data_AF-A0A924KZP2-F1
#
_entry.id   AF-A0A924KZP2-F1
#
_cell.length_a   1.000
_cell.length_b   1.000
_cell.length_c   1.000
_cell.angle_alpha   90.00
_cell.angle_beta   90.00
_cell.angle_gamma   90.00
#
_symmetry.space_group_name_H-M   'P 1'
#
loop_
_entity.id
_entity.type
_entity.pdbx_description
1 polymer ?
#
loop_
_entity_poly.entity_id
_entity_poly.type
_entity_poly.pdbx_seq_one_letter_code
_entity_poly.pdbx_strand_id
1 'polypeptide(L)' 'SPSSYAMVKQFYEDYGLSAMPNIKMGQDVNYALGSIFQLRSFPSIFVYDQQGKLAKAFVGNIGIPIILEALK' A
#
# COMPACT_ATOMS: atom_id res chain seq x y z
N SER A 1 -13.09 -13.71 0.01
CA SER A 1 -13.61 -12.87 -1.08
C SER A 1 -12.86 -11.57 -1.14
N PRO A 2 -12.62 -11.00 -2.33
CA PRO A 2 -12.14 -9.63 -2.43
C PRO A 2 -13.18 -8.70 -1.78
N SER A 3 -12.71 -7.64 -1.11
CA SER A 3 -13.60 -6.57 -0.64
C SER A 3 -14.39 -6.02 -1.83
N SER A 4 -15.67 -5.73 -1.67
CA SER A 4 -16.43 -5.11 -2.77
C SER A 4 -15.90 -3.69 -3.04
N TYR A 5 -16.09 -3.18 -4.25
CA TYR A 5 -15.79 -1.78 -4.56
C TYR A 5 -16.44 -0.81 -3.57
N ALA A 6 -17.71 -1.09 -3.19
CA ALA A 6 -18.44 -0.29 -2.21
C ALA A 6 -17.72 -0.26 -0.84
N MET A 7 -17.19 -1.39 -0.38
CA MET A 7 -16.43 -1.46 0.88
C MET A 7 -15.13 -0.66 0.81
N VAL A 8 -14.39 -0.75 -0.31
CA VAL A 8 -13.15 0.02 -0.51
C VAL A 8 -13.44 1.52 -0.59
N LYS A 9 -14.52 1.92 -1.29
CA LYS A 9 -14.96 3.31 -1.37
C LYS A 9 -15.38 3.87 -0.02
N GLN A 10 -16.12 3.09 0.77
CA GLN A 10 -16.53 3.51 2.11
C GLN A 10 -15.30 3.74 3.01
N PHE A 11 -14.32 2.83 3.00
CA PHE A 11 -13.06 3.01 3.74
C PHE A 11 -12.30 4.27 3.28
N TYR A 12 -12.25 4.51 1.97
CA TYR A 12 -11.62 5.71 1.40
C TYR A 12 -12.25 7.01 1.91
N GLU A 13 -13.56 7.02 2.14
CA GLU A 13 -14.31 8.15 2.66
C GLU A 13 -14.23 8.27 4.18
N ASP A 14 -14.46 7.19 4.92
CA ASP A 14 -14.49 7.15 6.40
C ASP A 14 -13.18 7.64 7.03
N TYR A 15 -12.05 7.32 6.40
CA TYR A 15 -10.72 7.70 6.87
C TYR A 15 -10.18 8.97 6.21
N GLY A 16 -11.01 9.69 5.43
CA GLY A 16 -10.64 10.97 4.82
C GLY A 16 -9.53 10.89 3.78
N LEU A 17 -9.28 9.69 3.23
CA LEU A 17 -8.26 9.50 2.19
C LEU A 17 -8.62 10.24 0.89
N SER A 18 -9.90 10.54 0.69
CA SER A 18 -10.41 11.38 -0.40
C SER A 18 -9.87 12.81 -0.40
N ALA A 19 -9.48 13.33 0.75
CA ALA A 19 -8.95 14.68 0.88
C ALA A 19 -7.42 14.75 0.80
N MET A 20 -6.73 13.61 0.65
CA MET A 20 -5.26 13.53 0.69
C MET A 20 -4.68 13.41 -0.73
N PRO A 21 -4.20 14.50 -1.36
CA PRO A 21 -3.77 14.49 -2.77
C PRO A 21 -2.51 13.64 -3.03
N ASN A 22 -1.75 13.33 -1.98
CA ASN A 22 -0.55 12.51 -2.01
C ASN A 22 -0.81 11.01 -1.76
N ILE A 23 -2.06 10.61 -1.51
CA ILE A 23 -2.44 9.21 -1.31
C ILE A 23 -3.35 8.77 -2.44
N LYS A 24 -3.01 7.63 -3.06
CA LYS A 24 -3.85 6.95 -4.03
C LYS A 24 -4.25 5.60 -3.46
N MET A 25 -5.53 5.29 -3.47
CA MET A 25 -6.08 3.99 -3.07
C MET A 25 -6.56 3.25 -4.32
N GLY A 26 -6.26 1.96 -4.39
CA GLY A 26 -6.71 1.09 -5.47
C GLY A 26 -7.11 -0.28 -4.93
N GLN A 27 -7.95 -0.97 -5.70
CA GLN A 27 -8.34 -2.34 -5.43
C GLN A 27 -7.61 -3.28 -6.38
N ASP A 28 -6.94 -4.31 -5.85
CA ASP A 28 -6.34 -5.38 -6.66
C ASP A 28 -7.38 -6.43 -7.06
N VAL A 29 -8.25 -6.06 -8.02
CA VAL A 29 -9.41 -6.87 -8.44
C VAL A 29 -9.00 -8.26 -8.94
N ASN A 30 -7.84 -8.36 -9.59
CA ASN A 30 -7.36 -9.59 -10.22
C ASN A 30 -6.24 -10.29 -9.42
N TYR A 31 -5.96 -9.84 -8.20
CA TYR A 31 -4.87 -10.36 -7.36
C TYR A 31 -3.49 -10.32 -8.05
N ALA A 32 -3.30 -9.37 -8.97
CA ALA A 32 -2.09 -9.28 -9.78
C ALA A 32 -0.90 -8.75 -8.95
N LEU A 33 -1.14 -7.88 -7.98
CA LEU A 33 -0.08 -7.29 -7.17
C LEU A 33 0.64 -8.36 -6.32
N GLY A 34 -0.09 -9.38 -5.86
CA GLY A 34 0.51 -10.49 -5.12
C GLY A 34 1.62 -11.20 -5.90
N SER A 35 1.39 -11.45 -7.19
CA SER A 35 2.37 -12.07 -8.07
C SER A 35 3.49 -11.09 -8.46
N ILE A 36 3.12 -9.87 -8.89
CA ILE A 36 4.08 -8.86 -9.36
C ILE A 36 5.08 -8.47 -8.28
N PHE A 37 4.60 -8.26 -7.05
CA PHE A 37 5.43 -7.81 -5.92
C PHE A 37 5.91 -8.97 -5.04
N GLN A 38 5.62 -10.22 -5.41
CA GLN A 38 5.97 -11.43 -4.66
C GLN A 38 5.57 -11.33 -3.17
N LEU A 39 4.33 -10.91 -2.92
CA LEU A 39 3.80 -10.71 -1.56
C LEU A 39 3.88 -12.01 -0.76
N ARG A 40 4.57 -11.98 0.38
CA ARG A 40 4.68 -13.13 1.30
C ARG A 40 3.62 -13.12 2.39
N SER A 41 3.18 -11.94 2.81
CA SER A 41 2.18 -11.76 3.86
C SER A 41 1.57 -10.35 3.79
N PHE A 42 0.43 -10.16 4.45
CA PHE A 42 -0.21 -8.87 4.65
C PHE A 42 -0.13 -8.44 6.13
N PRO A 43 0.02 -7.13 6.43
CA PRO A 43 0.32 -6.05 5.50
C PRO A 43 1.78 -6.11 5.00
N SER A 44 2.05 -5.51 3.84
CA SER A 44 3.41 -5.33 3.30
C SER A 44 3.56 -3.92 2.74
N ILE A 45 4.77 -3.35 2.86
CA ILE A 45 5.08 -1.99 2.39
C ILE A 45 6.34 -2.05 1.52
N PHE A 46 6.28 -1.44 0.35
CA PHE A 46 7.40 -1.37 -0.60
C PHE A 46 7.74 0.10 -0.87
N VAL A 47 9.00 0.45 -0.71
CA VAL A 47 9.54 1.79 -0.90
C VAL A 47 10.42 1.79 -2.14
N TYR A 48 10.14 2.69 -3.07
CA TYR A 48 10.85 2.85 -4.34
C TYR A 48 11.53 4.21 -4.39
N ASP A 49 12.69 4.28 -5.04
CA ASP A 49 13.34 5.55 -5.36
C ASP A 49 12.67 6.26 -6.55
N GLN A 50 13.15 7.46 -6.88
CA GLN A 50 12.63 8.27 -7.98
C GLN A 50 12.85 7.64 -9.35
N GLN A 51 13.79 6.70 -9.47
CA GLN A 51 14.07 5.93 -10.69
C GLN A 51 13.19 4.67 -10.78
N GLY A 52 12.33 4.42 -9.78
CA GLY A 52 11.45 3.26 -9.72
C GLY A 52 12.14 1.98 -9.26
N LYS A 53 13.35 2.05 -8.68
CA LYS A 53 14.04 0.89 -8.12
C LYS A 53 13.58 0.66 -6.69
N LEU A 54 13.39 -0.61 -6.32
CA LEU A 54 13.03 -1.01 -4.97
C LEU A 54 14.17 -0.68 -3.99
N ALA A 55 13.92 0.24 -3.07
CA ALA A 55 14.86 0.66 -2.03
C ALA A 55 14.70 -0.18 -0.75
N LYS A 56 13.45 -0.44 -0.33
CA LYS A 56 13.16 -1.21 0.88
C LYS A 56 11.83 -1.95 0.77
N ALA A 57 11.75 -3.12 1.39
CA ALA A 57 10.51 -3.87 1.57
C ALA A 57 10.34 -4.23 3.04
N PHE A 58 9.10 -4.16 3.51
CA PHE A 58 8.69 -4.48 4.86
C PHE A 58 7.53 -5.47 4.82
N VAL A 59 7.58 -6.47 5.71
CA VAL A 59 6.53 -7.48 5.86
C VAL A 59 5.99 -7.42 7.29
N GLY A 60 4.67 -7.36 7.43
CA GLY A 60 3.99 -7.24 8.71
C GLY A 60 3.76 -5.79 9.13
N ASN A 61 3.30 -5.61 10.37
CA ASN A 61 2.98 -4.30 10.91
C ASN A 61 4.26 -3.56 11.31
N ILE A 62 4.60 -2.49 10.59
CA ILE A 62 5.79 -1.66 10.83
C ILE A 62 5.36 -0.26 11.26
N GLY A 63 5.99 0.26 12.31
CA GLY A 63 5.76 1.63 12.77
C GLY A 63 6.27 2.68 11.77
N ILE A 64 5.53 3.79 11.65
CA ILE A 64 5.88 4.92 10.78
C ILE A 64 7.34 5.41 10.95
N PRO A 65 7.93 5.49 12.16
CA PRO A 65 9.32 5.95 12.31
C PRO A 65 10.33 5.13 11.49
N ILE A 66 10.17 3.80 11.45
CA ILE A 66 11.05 2.89 10.71
C ILE A 66 10.91 3.12 9.19
N ILE A 67 9.69 3.43 8.74
CA ILE A 67 9.43 3.74 7.33
C ILE A 67 10.13 5.05 6.96
N LEU A 68 10.01 6.09 7.79
CA LEU A 68 10.62 7.39 7.54
C LEU A 68 12.15 7.34 7.51
N GLU A 69 12.77 6.48 8.34
CA GLU A 69 14.22 6.25 8.28
C GLU A 69 14.68 5.65 6.96
N ALA A 70 13.83 4.84 6.30
CA ALA A 70 14.14 4.26 4.99
C ALA A 70 13.95 5.23 3.81
N LEU A 71 13.44 6.44 4.07
CA LEU A 71 13.25 7.49 3.05
C LEU A 71 14.38 8.54 3.04
N LYS A 72 15.34 8.45 3.96
CA LYS A 72 16.53 9.31 4.03
C LYS A 72 17.61 8.84 3.07
#